data_AF-A0A1I8PW68-F1
#
_entry.id   AF-A0A1I8PW68-F1
#
_cell.length_a   1.000
_cell.length_b   1.000
_cell.length_c   1.000
_cell.angle_alpha   90.00
_cell.angle_beta   90.00
_cell.angle_gamma   90.00
#
_symmetry.space_group_name_H-M   'P 1'
#
loop_
_entity.id
_entity.type
_entity.pdbx_description
1 polymer ?
#
loop_
_entity_poly.entity_id
_entity_poly.type
_entity_poly.pdbx_seq_one_letter_code
_entity_poly.pdbx_strand_id
1 'polypeptide(L)'
;MSRNFLSATTKFEDYYPNLIANDSIAFLRSSKQQNQRKPVMLTMSFPAPHGPEDSAPQYSHLFFNVTTHHTPSYDLAPNPDKQWILRVTQPMEPVHKRFTNLLMTKRLQTLQSVDVAVERVYNELKTLGELENTYIIYTSDHGYHLGQFGLIKGKSFPFEFDVRVPFLVRGPGIEPSRTVDEIVLNVDLAPTFLDMGGVPTPSHMDGRSILPLLLNKQRLMKEAWPDTFLIESSGRRETPDQIAEARARLQVERTNMKLANSTLIEDLVENATTTTTTARIDVLDMESREEDQYIGNAKESDNEDLTDDDFEFENEDDEVDTSAANLEEDDETDDELEQQDQFDNNLPLAPYITKMMRLNSECSDPTLLENCRAGQKWKCVNENGRWRKHKCKFH
;
A
#
# COMPACT_ATOMS: atom_id res chain seq x y z
N MET A 1 -40.22 -16.28 5.38
CA MET A 1 -39.00 -16.07 6.19
C MET A 1 -38.09 -15.13 5.42
N SER A 2 -38.13 -13.83 5.73
CA SER A 2 -37.24 -12.85 5.12
C SER A 2 -35.83 -13.03 5.67
N ARG A 3 -34.85 -13.28 4.78
CA ARG A 3 -33.45 -13.05 5.09
C ARG A 3 -33.15 -11.58 4.80
N ASN A 4 -32.94 -10.82 5.87
CA ASN A 4 -32.40 -9.47 5.82
C ASN A 4 -30.99 -9.53 5.20
N PHE A 5 -30.85 -9.10 3.96
CA PHE A 5 -29.58 -8.54 3.51
C PHE A 5 -29.46 -7.18 4.17
N LEU A 6 -28.56 -7.08 5.15
CA LEU A 6 -28.09 -5.79 5.62
C LEU A 6 -27.42 -5.10 4.43
N SER A 7 -28.11 -4.13 3.83
CA SER A 7 -27.51 -3.11 3.00
C SER A 7 -26.51 -2.38 3.89
N ALA A 8 -25.23 -2.74 3.80
CA ALA A 8 -24.15 -1.91 4.30
C ALA A 8 -24.10 -0.67 3.42
N THR A 9 -24.95 0.30 3.73
CA THR A 9 -24.80 1.66 3.25
C THR A 9 -23.60 2.21 4.01
N THR A 10 -22.38 1.90 3.57
CA THR A 10 -21.16 2.57 4.04
C THR A 10 -21.41 4.06 3.88
N LYS A 11 -21.63 4.74 5.00
CA LYS A 11 -21.94 6.17 4.98
C LYS A 11 -20.72 6.88 4.40
N PHE A 12 -20.98 7.86 3.54
CA PHE A 12 -19.96 8.78 3.01
C PHE A 12 -18.99 9.30 4.08
N GLU A 13 -19.47 9.46 5.31
CA GLU A 13 -18.73 9.95 6.48
C GLU A 13 -17.53 9.06 6.85
N ASP A 14 -17.61 7.76 6.57
CA ASP A 14 -16.59 6.77 6.96
C ASP A 14 -15.53 6.53 5.87
N TYR A 15 -15.59 7.26 4.74
CA TYR A 15 -14.57 7.16 3.70
C TYR A 15 -13.24 7.72 4.19
N TYR A 16 -12.14 6.98 4.03
CA TYR A 16 -10.89 7.26 4.75
C TYR A 16 -10.30 8.68 4.55
N PRO A 17 -10.21 9.24 3.32
CA PRO A 17 -9.88 10.66 3.12
C PRO A 17 -10.78 11.66 3.87
N ASN A 18 -12.06 11.35 4.08
CA ASN A 18 -12.95 12.19 4.88
C ASN A 18 -12.60 12.15 6.36
N LEU A 19 -12.23 10.98 6.89
CA LEU A 19 -11.78 10.83 8.28
C LEU A 19 -10.51 11.64 8.54
N ILE A 20 -9.51 11.51 7.64
CA ILE A 20 -8.27 12.31 7.71
C ILE A 20 -8.59 13.81 7.72
N ALA A 21 -9.49 14.28 6.85
CA ALA A 21 -9.88 15.68 6.79
C ALA A 21 -10.64 16.14 8.06
N ASN A 22 -11.55 15.30 8.58
CA ASN A 22 -12.32 15.59 9.79
C ASN A 22 -11.40 15.75 11.00
N ASP A 23 -10.49 14.80 11.20
CA ASP A 23 -9.55 14.79 12.33
C ASP A 23 -8.57 15.97 12.24
N SER A 24 -8.10 16.27 11.02
CA SER A 24 -7.26 17.44 10.75
C SER A 24 -7.96 18.76 11.11
N ILE A 25 -9.22 18.92 10.72
CA ILE A 25 -10.01 20.11 11.05
C ILE A 25 -10.27 20.19 12.57
N ALA A 26 -10.59 19.06 13.20
CA ALA A 26 -10.79 18.99 14.65
C ALA A 26 -9.51 19.38 15.41
N PHE A 27 -8.35 18.89 14.97
CA PHE A 27 -7.05 19.27 15.50
C PHE A 27 -6.79 20.78 15.38
N LEU A 28 -6.99 21.37 14.20
CA LEU A 28 -6.78 22.80 13.98
C LEU A 28 -7.66 23.66 14.90
N ARG A 29 -8.96 23.30 15.01
CA ARG A 29 -9.91 23.98 15.92
C ARG A 29 -9.47 23.86 17.38
N SER A 30 -9.17 22.64 17.82
CA SER A 30 -8.74 22.37 19.20
C SER A 30 -7.46 23.12 19.55
N SER A 31 -6.46 23.09 18.66
CA SER A 31 -5.21 23.82 18.85
C SER A 31 -5.44 25.31 19.04
N LYS A 32 -6.31 25.93 18.23
CA LYS A 32 -6.60 27.38 18.33
C LYS A 32 -7.40 27.72 19.58
N GLN A 33 -8.25 26.82 20.05
CA GLN A 33 -8.97 26.99 21.32
C GLN A 33 -8.03 26.92 22.53
N GLN A 34 -7.09 25.97 22.53
CA GLN A 34 -6.17 25.76 23.64
C GLN A 34 -5.03 26.79 23.69
N ASN A 35 -4.44 27.11 22.54
CA ASN A 35 -3.37 28.09 22.45
C ASN A 35 -3.34 28.79 21.08
N GLN A 36 -3.95 29.98 21.03
CA GLN A 36 -4.08 30.76 19.80
C GLN A 36 -2.74 31.07 19.11
N ARG A 37 -1.64 31.22 19.89
CA ARG A 37 -0.34 31.68 19.37
C ARG A 37 0.67 30.56 19.14
N LYS A 38 0.42 29.34 19.60
CA LYS A 38 1.38 28.24 19.42
C LYS A 38 1.38 27.80 17.95
N PRO A 39 2.54 27.75 17.27
CA PRO A 39 2.62 27.21 15.92
C PRO A 39 2.33 25.70 15.93
N VAL A 40 1.75 25.21 14.85
CA VAL A 40 1.49 23.79 14.63
C VAL A 40 2.03 23.36 13.29
N MET A 41 2.39 22.08 13.20
CA MET A 41 2.63 21.37 11.95
C MET A 41 1.59 20.26 11.85
N LEU A 42 0.96 20.16 10.67
CA LEU A 42 -0.04 19.14 10.37
C LEU A 42 0.38 18.47 9.06
N THR A 43 0.57 17.15 9.11
CA THR A 43 0.81 16.32 7.93
C THR A 43 -0.44 15.50 7.64
N MET A 44 -1.03 15.72 6.47
CA MET A 44 -2.19 14.96 5.99
C MET A 44 -1.69 13.97 4.94
N SER A 45 -1.59 12.69 5.32
CA SER A 45 -1.14 11.64 4.42
C SER A 45 -2.34 10.84 3.92
N PHE A 46 -2.66 10.97 2.64
CA PHE A 46 -3.76 10.24 2.00
C PHE A 46 -3.20 9.01 1.27
N PRO A 47 -3.79 7.82 1.45
CA PRO A 47 -3.40 6.67 0.64
C PRO A 47 -3.93 6.79 -0.79
N ALA A 48 -5.06 7.44 -1.01
CA ALA A 48 -5.57 7.71 -2.36
C ALA A 48 -4.54 8.55 -3.15
N PRO A 49 -4.23 8.20 -4.42
CA PRO A 49 -4.94 7.25 -5.28
C PRO A 49 -4.30 5.85 -5.35
N HIS A 50 -3.60 5.38 -4.31
CA HIS A 50 -3.10 4.01 -4.22
C HIS A 50 -4.23 2.98 -4.31
N GLY A 51 -3.86 1.75 -4.68
CA GLY A 51 -4.78 0.61 -4.71
C GLY A 51 -5.18 0.16 -3.29
N PRO A 52 -6.37 -0.43 -3.12
CA PRO A 52 -7.44 -0.59 -4.13
C PRO A 52 -8.12 0.76 -4.49
N GLU A 53 -8.34 1.01 -5.79
CA GLU A 53 -8.90 2.29 -6.28
C GLU A 53 -10.43 2.39 -6.15
N ASP A 54 -10.93 2.14 -4.94
CA ASP A 54 -12.34 2.27 -4.60
C ASP A 54 -12.67 3.71 -4.23
N SER A 55 -13.31 4.40 -5.17
CA SER A 55 -13.78 5.77 -4.99
C SER A 55 -14.90 5.84 -3.95
N ALA A 56 -14.99 6.97 -3.25
CA ALA A 56 -16.20 7.27 -2.48
C ALA A 56 -17.45 7.22 -3.39
N PRO A 57 -18.59 6.66 -2.94
CA PRO A 57 -19.74 6.39 -3.81
C PRO A 57 -20.22 7.58 -4.63
N GLN A 58 -20.17 8.79 -4.07
CA GLN A 58 -20.58 10.02 -4.74
C GLN A 58 -19.65 10.48 -5.86
N TYR A 59 -18.41 9.98 -5.96
CA TYR A 59 -17.48 10.31 -7.04
C TYR A 59 -17.33 9.18 -8.07
N SER A 60 -17.95 8.03 -7.83
CA SER A 60 -17.89 6.84 -8.69
C SER A 60 -18.37 7.05 -10.13
N HIS A 61 -19.07 8.14 -10.40
CA HIS A 61 -19.62 8.49 -11.71
C HIS A 61 -18.78 9.51 -12.50
N LEU A 62 -17.66 9.98 -11.94
CA LEU A 62 -16.81 11.00 -12.55
C LEU A 62 -15.73 10.40 -13.46
N PHE A 63 -15.13 11.22 -14.33
CA PHE A 63 -13.89 10.92 -15.08
C PHE A 63 -13.92 9.73 -16.05
N PHE A 64 -15.08 9.23 -16.44
CA PHE A 64 -15.15 8.20 -17.49
C PHE A 64 -14.51 8.69 -18.80
N ASN A 65 -13.83 7.77 -19.49
CA ASN A 65 -13.15 8.00 -20.77
C ASN A 65 -12.01 9.02 -20.71
N VAL A 66 -11.46 9.31 -19.53
CA VAL A 66 -10.27 10.16 -19.41
C VAL A 66 -9.04 9.42 -19.91
N THR A 67 -8.38 10.01 -20.90
CA THR A 67 -7.19 9.47 -21.56
C THR A 67 -5.95 10.32 -21.32
N THR A 68 -5.93 11.17 -20.29
CA THR A 68 -4.79 12.06 -20.00
C THR A 68 -3.49 11.32 -19.70
N HIS A 69 -3.57 10.04 -19.31
CA HIS A 69 -2.41 9.16 -19.16
C HIS A 69 -1.81 8.66 -20.49
N HIS A 70 -2.50 8.82 -21.63
CA HIS A 70 -1.98 8.50 -22.96
C HIS A 70 -0.98 9.57 -23.43
N THR A 71 0.22 9.54 -22.86
CA THR A 71 1.33 10.42 -23.23
C THR A 71 2.01 9.93 -24.53
N PRO A 72 2.93 10.69 -25.14
CA PRO A 72 3.69 10.21 -26.30
C PRO A 72 4.48 8.91 -26.08
N SER A 73 4.77 8.57 -24.82
CA SER A 73 5.42 7.30 -24.45
C SER A 73 4.43 6.18 -24.12
N TYR A 74 3.12 6.41 -24.16
CA TYR A 74 2.11 5.39 -23.91
C TYR A 74 2.17 4.30 -24.99
N ASP A 75 2.25 3.04 -24.56
CA ASP A 75 2.39 1.87 -25.43
C ASP A 75 3.60 1.93 -26.39
N LEU A 76 4.64 2.69 -26.02
CA LEU A 76 5.86 2.75 -26.80
C LEU A 76 6.75 1.54 -26.45
N ALA A 77 6.54 0.42 -27.12
CA ALA A 77 7.37 -0.79 -26.99
C ALA A 77 7.30 -1.61 -28.30
N PRO A 78 8.30 -2.47 -28.61
CA PRO A 78 9.52 -2.72 -27.85
C PRO A 78 10.53 -1.56 -27.95
N ASN A 79 11.46 -1.49 -26.99
CA ASN A 79 12.37 -0.35 -26.80
C ASN A 79 13.86 -0.71 -26.91
N PRO A 80 14.34 -1.27 -28.04
CA PRO A 80 15.71 -1.79 -28.15
C PRO A 80 16.79 -0.70 -27.99
N ASP A 81 16.46 0.55 -28.27
CA ASP A 81 17.35 1.72 -28.16
C ASP A 81 17.37 2.34 -26.75
N LYS A 82 16.53 1.89 -25.81
CA LYS A 82 16.45 2.43 -24.45
C LYS A 82 17.34 1.68 -23.46
N GLN A 83 17.31 2.08 -22.19
CA GLN A 83 18.02 1.43 -21.09
C GLN A 83 17.51 -0.01 -20.90
N TRP A 84 18.38 -0.89 -20.38
CA TRP A 84 18.09 -2.33 -20.23
C TRP A 84 16.75 -2.63 -19.54
N ILE A 85 16.36 -1.81 -18.56
CA ILE A 85 15.15 -2.00 -17.75
C ILE A 85 13.85 -1.80 -18.56
N LEU A 86 13.91 -1.10 -19.70
CA LEU A 86 12.80 -0.93 -20.64
C LEU A 86 12.90 -1.87 -21.85
N ARG A 87 14.03 -2.54 -22.07
CA ARG A 87 14.19 -3.45 -23.23
C ARG A 87 13.38 -4.74 -23.08
N VAL A 88 12.96 -5.05 -21.86
CA VAL A 88 12.14 -6.23 -21.54
C VAL A 88 10.66 -6.02 -21.85
N THR A 89 10.22 -4.78 -22.12
CA THR A 89 8.81 -4.49 -22.37
C THR A 89 8.40 -4.78 -23.81
N GLN A 90 7.14 -5.16 -23.99
CA GLN A 90 6.51 -5.44 -25.28
C GLN A 90 5.29 -4.53 -25.49
N PRO A 91 4.78 -4.40 -26.73
CA PRO A 91 3.54 -3.69 -26.98
C PRO A 91 2.40 -4.22 -26.09
N MET A 92 1.60 -3.33 -25.54
CA MET A 92 0.45 -3.66 -24.72
C MET A 92 -0.65 -4.29 -25.55
N GLU A 93 -1.17 -5.40 -25.03
CA GLU A 93 -2.38 -6.03 -25.55
C GLU A 93 -3.63 -5.14 -25.38
N PRO A 94 -4.70 -5.38 -26.16
CA PRO A 94 -5.96 -4.66 -26.00
C PRO A 94 -6.53 -4.72 -24.57
N VAL A 95 -6.30 -5.82 -23.83
CA VAL A 95 -6.73 -5.95 -22.43
C VAL A 95 -5.96 -5.00 -21.51
N HIS A 96 -4.64 -4.88 -21.67
CA HIS A 96 -3.80 -3.94 -20.92
C HIS A 96 -4.21 -2.48 -21.18
N LYS A 97 -4.56 -2.16 -22.43
CA LYS A 97 -5.08 -0.82 -22.78
C LYS A 97 -6.42 -0.52 -22.11
N ARG A 98 -7.34 -1.48 -22.13
CA ARG A 98 -8.64 -1.32 -21.44
C ARG A 98 -8.45 -1.17 -19.93
N PHE A 99 -7.57 -1.99 -19.36
CA PHE A 99 -7.23 -1.96 -17.94
C PHE A 99 -6.63 -0.61 -17.53
N THR A 100 -5.62 -0.11 -18.24
CA THR A 100 -4.99 1.20 -17.97
C THR A 100 -6.00 2.35 -18.04
N ASN A 101 -6.88 2.36 -19.06
CA ASN A 101 -7.95 3.35 -19.15
C ASN A 101 -8.94 3.30 -17.97
N LEU A 102 -9.34 2.10 -17.56
CA LEU A 102 -10.20 1.91 -16.40
C LEU A 102 -9.51 2.36 -15.11
N LEU A 103 -8.25 1.97 -14.92
CA LEU A 103 -7.46 2.30 -13.74
C LEU A 103 -7.25 3.82 -13.64
N MET A 104 -6.99 4.51 -14.75
CA MET A 104 -6.91 5.98 -14.76
C MET A 104 -8.21 6.62 -14.26
N THR A 105 -9.36 6.13 -14.75
CA THR A 105 -10.67 6.61 -14.30
C THR A 105 -10.82 6.43 -12.79
N LYS A 106 -10.52 5.22 -12.27
CA LYS A 106 -10.63 4.90 -10.85
C LYS A 106 -9.71 5.73 -9.96
N ARG A 107 -8.46 5.92 -10.37
CA ARG A 107 -7.47 6.77 -9.67
C ARG A 107 -7.93 8.22 -9.56
N LEU A 108 -8.52 8.78 -10.62
CA LEU A 108 -9.05 10.15 -10.57
C LEU A 108 -10.28 10.26 -9.66
N GLN A 109 -11.14 9.25 -9.65
CA GLN A 109 -12.32 9.23 -8.78
C GLN A 109 -11.94 9.18 -7.30
N THR A 110 -10.90 8.43 -6.91
CA THR A 110 -10.39 8.45 -5.52
C THR A 110 -9.71 9.77 -5.18
N LEU A 111 -8.95 10.34 -6.13
CA LEU A 111 -8.26 11.62 -5.95
C LEU A 111 -9.24 12.79 -5.74
N GLN A 112 -10.46 12.73 -6.28
CA GLN A 112 -11.48 13.75 -6.05
C GLN A 112 -11.84 13.94 -4.56
N SER A 113 -11.80 12.86 -3.76
CA SER A 113 -12.00 12.96 -2.31
C SER A 113 -10.85 13.71 -1.63
N VAL A 114 -9.62 13.55 -2.13
CA VAL A 114 -8.44 14.27 -1.62
C VAL A 114 -8.53 15.76 -1.97
N ASP A 115 -8.93 16.08 -3.21
CA ASP A 115 -9.14 17.47 -3.65
C ASP A 115 -10.17 18.20 -2.76
N VAL A 116 -11.30 17.55 -2.47
CA VAL A 116 -12.31 18.10 -1.53
C VAL A 116 -11.77 18.20 -0.11
N ALA A 117 -10.98 17.24 0.36
CA ALA A 117 -10.35 17.32 1.69
C ALA A 117 -9.39 18.52 1.81
N VAL A 118 -8.60 18.80 0.77
CA VAL A 118 -7.72 19.96 0.71
C VAL A 118 -8.53 21.26 0.74
N GLU A 119 -9.61 21.36 -0.05
CA GLU A 119 -10.52 22.51 -0.03
C GLU A 119 -11.10 22.75 1.37
N ARG A 120 -11.54 21.69 2.05
CA ARG A 120 -12.13 21.78 3.38
C ARG A 120 -11.15 22.32 4.42
N VAL A 121 -9.91 21.82 4.43
CA VAL A 121 -8.88 22.32 5.35
C VAL A 121 -8.46 23.75 5.02
N TYR A 122 -8.35 24.09 3.73
CA TYR A 122 -8.11 25.46 3.29
C TYR A 122 -9.19 26.43 3.81
N ASN A 123 -10.47 26.07 3.63
CA ASN A 123 -11.60 26.87 4.10
C ASN A 123 -11.66 26.95 5.63
N GLU A 124 -11.26 25.89 6.34
CA GLU A 124 -11.16 25.91 7.80
C GLU A 124 -10.08 26.90 8.27
N LEU A 125 -8.87 26.85 7.69
CA LEU A 125 -7.81 27.81 7.98
C LEU A 125 -8.26 29.26 7.72
N LYS A 126 -9.04 29.48 6.65
CA LYS A 126 -9.64 30.78 6.34
C LYS A 126 -10.61 31.22 7.43
N THR A 127 -11.48 30.32 7.88
CA THR A 127 -12.48 30.58 8.93
C THR A 127 -11.82 30.88 10.27
N LEU A 128 -10.72 30.20 10.59
CA LEU A 128 -9.91 30.43 11.78
C LEU A 128 -9.06 31.71 11.69
N GLY A 129 -8.97 32.36 10.52
CA GLY A 129 -8.14 33.54 10.31
C GLY A 129 -6.63 33.24 10.22
N GLU A 130 -6.25 31.98 10.05
CA GLU A 130 -4.85 31.50 10.07
C GLU A 130 -4.28 31.30 8.66
N LEU A 131 -5.11 31.42 7.64
CA LEU A 131 -4.75 31.12 6.27
C LEU A 131 -3.56 31.95 5.77
N GLU A 132 -3.48 33.23 6.13
CA GLU A 132 -2.37 34.12 5.73
C GLU A 132 -1.09 33.90 6.55
N ASN A 133 -1.17 33.13 7.64
CA ASN A 133 -0.07 32.79 8.53
C ASN A 133 0.41 31.33 8.36
N THR A 134 -0.12 30.61 7.36
CA THR A 134 0.12 29.18 7.18
C THR A 134 0.77 28.92 5.83
N TYR A 135 1.89 28.19 5.85
CA TYR A 135 2.40 27.53 4.65
C TYR A 135 1.63 26.23 4.41
N ILE A 136 1.09 26.06 3.20
CA ILE A 136 0.43 24.85 2.72
C ILE A 136 1.31 24.29 1.59
N ILE A 137 1.77 23.05 1.77
CA ILE A 137 2.58 22.32 0.80
C ILE A 137 1.81 21.08 0.39
N TYR A 138 1.60 20.90 -0.91
CA TYR A 138 0.95 19.73 -1.50
C TYR A 138 1.96 19.03 -2.40
N THR A 139 2.19 17.75 -2.12
CA THR A 139 3.14 16.91 -2.87
C THR A 139 2.71 15.44 -2.86
N SER A 140 3.45 14.61 -3.59
CA SER A 140 3.35 13.14 -3.55
C SER A 140 4.68 12.52 -3.11
N ASP A 141 4.64 11.30 -2.62
CA ASP A 141 5.81 10.48 -2.31
C ASP A 141 6.52 9.99 -3.58
N HIS A 142 5.76 9.58 -4.59
CA HIS A 142 6.24 9.17 -5.91
C HIS A 142 5.20 9.41 -7.02
N GLY A 143 5.63 9.26 -8.27
CA GLY A 143 4.79 9.24 -9.47
C GLY A 143 4.13 7.88 -9.71
N TYR A 144 3.57 7.67 -10.89
CA TYR A 144 2.93 6.40 -11.25
C TYR A 144 2.86 6.24 -12.76
N HIS A 145 3.44 5.17 -13.29
CA HIS A 145 3.26 4.82 -14.69
C HIS A 145 1.97 4.04 -14.92
N LEU A 146 1.37 4.33 -16.07
CA LEU A 146 0.18 3.71 -16.58
C LEU A 146 0.28 3.65 -18.10
N GLY A 147 0.90 2.58 -18.61
CA GLY A 147 1.11 2.30 -20.03
C GLY A 147 2.39 2.88 -20.64
N GLN A 148 3.14 3.75 -19.96
CA GLN A 148 4.36 4.33 -20.53
C GLN A 148 5.40 3.23 -20.81
N PHE A 149 5.98 3.27 -22.01
CA PHE A 149 6.95 2.30 -22.51
C PHE A 149 6.51 0.83 -22.46
N GLY A 150 5.20 0.57 -22.53
CA GLY A 150 4.63 -0.78 -22.39
C GLY A 150 4.52 -1.28 -20.95
N LEU A 151 4.82 -0.44 -19.95
CA LEU A 151 4.65 -0.76 -18.53
C LEU A 151 3.18 -0.60 -18.14
N ILE A 152 2.51 -1.70 -17.77
CA ILE A 152 1.06 -1.70 -17.56
C ILE A 152 0.67 -0.76 -16.41
N LYS A 153 1.18 -0.98 -15.20
CA LYS A 153 0.95 -0.12 -14.03
C LYS A 153 2.12 -0.24 -13.06
N GLY A 154 2.34 0.78 -12.26
CA GLY A 154 3.21 0.66 -11.09
C GLY A 154 4.06 1.89 -10.82
N LYS A 155 5.16 1.63 -10.12
CA LYS A 155 6.18 2.58 -9.70
C LYS A 155 7.54 1.87 -9.73
N SER A 156 8.60 2.55 -9.28
CA SER A 156 9.96 1.99 -9.09
C SER A 156 10.91 2.06 -10.28
N PHE A 157 10.62 2.87 -11.30
CA PHE A 157 11.59 3.21 -12.34
C PHE A 157 12.20 4.60 -12.18
N PRO A 158 13.45 4.80 -12.63
CA PRO A 158 14.12 6.10 -12.58
C PRO A 158 13.72 7.00 -13.78
N PHE A 159 12.43 7.08 -14.09
CA PHE A 159 11.89 7.92 -15.17
C PHE A 159 10.91 8.95 -14.62
N GLU A 160 10.76 10.09 -15.29
CA GLU A 160 9.94 11.21 -14.79
C GLU A 160 8.53 10.80 -14.37
N PHE A 161 7.88 9.90 -15.09
CA PHE A 161 6.53 9.46 -14.75
C PHE A 161 6.42 8.76 -13.37
N ASP A 162 7.53 8.23 -12.84
CA ASP A 162 7.60 7.54 -11.54
C ASP A 162 8.25 8.39 -10.44
N VAL A 163 9.10 9.36 -10.80
CA VAL A 163 9.90 10.11 -9.81
C VAL A 163 9.53 11.59 -9.73
N ARG A 164 8.89 12.14 -10.76
CA ARG A 164 8.46 13.55 -10.78
C ARG A 164 7.05 13.66 -10.20
N VAL A 165 6.93 14.38 -9.10
CA VAL A 165 5.69 14.57 -8.34
C VAL A 165 5.17 16.00 -8.46
N PRO A 166 3.86 16.25 -8.27
CA PRO A 166 3.37 17.61 -8.09
C PRO A 166 4.02 18.22 -6.85
N PHE A 167 4.36 19.51 -6.91
CA PHE A 167 4.89 20.24 -5.76
C PHE A 167 4.33 21.66 -5.76
N LEU A 168 3.25 21.87 -5.01
CA LEU A 168 2.55 23.15 -4.93
C LEU A 168 2.74 23.74 -3.54
N VAL A 169 3.10 25.02 -3.48
CA VAL A 169 3.29 25.72 -2.21
C VAL A 169 2.54 27.04 -2.21
N ARG A 170 1.82 27.28 -1.11
CA ARG A 170 1.19 28.55 -0.76
C ARG A 170 1.69 28.97 0.61
N GLY A 171 1.87 30.26 0.85
CA GLY A 171 2.10 30.74 2.21
C GLY A 171 2.58 32.19 2.28
N PRO A 172 2.89 32.67 3.48
CA PRO A 172 3.40 34.02 3.70
C PRO A 172 4.60 34.34 2.79
N GLY A 173 4.53 35.46 2.07
CA GLY A 173 5.64 35.96 1.23
C GLY A 173 5.91 35.18 -0.06
N ILE A 174 5.09 34.18 -0.40
CA ILE A 174 5.17 33.47 -1.68
C ILE A 174 4.27 34.17 -2.70
N GLU A 175 4.86 34.61 -3.81
CA GLU A 175 4.13 35.25 -4.90
C GLU A 175 3.17 34.25 -5.60
N PRO A 176 1.90 34.63 -5.83
CA PRO A 176 0.95 33.77 -6.54
C PRO A 176 1.39 33.46 -7.96
N SER A 177 1.06 32.25 -8.44
CA SER A 177 1.29 31.80 -9.83
C SER A 177 2.76 31.86 -10.29
N ARG A 178 3.71 31.80 -9.35
CA ARG A 178 5.14 31.71 -9.67
C ARG A 178 5.55 30.25 -9.89
N THR A 179 6.32 30.02 -10.95
CA THR A 179 7.00 28.75 -11.20
C THR A 179 8.45 28.85 -10.74
N VAL A 180 8.95 27.79 -10.11
CA VAL A 180 10.35 27.58 -9.73
C VAL A 180 10.84 26.41 -10.57
N ASP A 181 11.86 26.63 -11.40
CA ASP A 181 12.36 25.63 -12.35
C ASP A 181 13.53 24.82 -11.76
N GLU A 182 14.09 25.31 -10.65
CA GLU A 182 15.14 24.65 -9.90
C GLU A 182 14.69 23.27 -9.36
N ILE A 183 15.59 22.29 -9.39
CA ILE A 183 15.30 20.91 -8.97
C ILE A 183 15.09 20.86 -7.45
N VAL A 184 13.93 20.35 -7.02
CA VAL A 184 13.59 20.15 -5.61
C VAL A 184 13.31 18.67 -5.37
N LEU A 185 13.76 18.15 -4.23
CA LEU A 185 13.62 16.74 -3.85
C LEU A 185 12.78 16.59 -2.58
N ASN A 186 12.20 15.40 -2.38
CA ASN A 186 11.44 15.11 -1.15
C ASN A 186 12.30 15.25 0.13
N VAL A 187 13.60 14.98 0.05
CA VAL A 187 14.55 15.14 1.17
C VAL A 187 14.73 16.60 1.59
N ASP A 188 14.37 17.57 0.75
CA ASP A 188 14.47 19.00 1.04
C ASP A 188 13.34 19.49 1.96
N LEU A 189 12.25 18.73 2.12
CA LEU A 189 11.10 19.11 2.94
C LEU A 189 11.48 19.27 4.43
N ALA A 190 12.20 18.31 5.00
CA ALA A 190 12.56 18.35 6.42
C ALA A 190 13.45 19.56 6.78
N PRO A 191 14.57 19.82 6.07
CA PRO A 191 15.34 21.07 6.22
C PRO A 191 14.51 22.34 6.05
N THR A 192 13.55 22.33 5.11
CA THR A 192 12.66 23.48 4.86
C THR A 192 11.73 23.75 6.05
N PHE A 193 11.15 22.71 6.65
CA PHE A 193 10.31 22.87 7.84
C PHE A 193 11.09 23.40 9.04
N LEU A 194 12.34 22.94 9.22
CA LEU A 194 13.23 23.46 10.26
C LEU A 194 13.53 24.95 10.04
N ASP A 195 13.86 25.35 8.80
CA ASP A 195 14.12 26.75 8.44
C ASP A 195 12.89 27.64 8.68
N MET A 196 11.69 27.18 8.28
CA MET A 196 10.43 27.87 8.59
C MET A 196 10.19 28.02 10.10
N GLY A 197 10.61 27.03 10.89
CA GLY A 197 10.55 27.05 12.35
C GLY A 197 11.68 27.85 13.02
N GLY A 198 12.64 28.39 12.26
CA GLY A 198 13.81 29.09 12.80
C GLY A 198 14.83 28.18 13.47
N VAL A 199 14.80 26.87 13.16
CA VAL A 199 15.70 25.86 13.71
C VAL A 199 16.81 25.58 12.68
N PRO A 200 18.09 25.55 13.09
CA PRO A 200 19.18 25.22 12.15
C PRO A 200 19.06 23.77 11.67
N THR A 201 19.27 23.56 10.37
CA THR A 201 19.32 22.21 9.78
C THR A 201 20.53 21.43 10.31
N PRO A 202 20.33 20.22 10.86
CA PRO A 202 21.43 19.35 11.25
C PRO A 202 22.32 18.97 10.05
N SER A 203 23.64 18.84 10.28
CA SER A 203 24.62 18.57 9.22
C SER A 203 24.53 17.17 8.59
N HIS A 204 23.74 16.26 9.17
CA HIS A 204 23.54 14.90 8.67
C HIS A 204 22.34 14.78 7.71
N MET A 205 21.54 15.84 7.54
CA MET A 205 20.47 15.85 6.55
C MET A 205 21.05 16.13 5.16
N ASP A 206 20.74 15.28 4.19
CA ASP A 206 21.24 15.43 2.81
C ASP A 206 20.53 16.54 2.02
N GLY A 207 19.29 16.84 2.42
CA GLY A 207 18.47 17.88 1.80
C GLY A 207 18.88 19.30 2.19
N ARG A 208 18.26 20.28 1.54
CA ARG A 208 18.45 21.71 1.80
C ARG A 208 17.13 22.45 1.89
N SER A 209 17.09 23.57 2.62
CA SER A 209 15.88 24.39 2.65
C SER A 209 15.59 24.99 1.27
N ILE A 210 14.36 24.79 0.77
CA ILE A 210 13.88 25.44 -0.45
C ILE A 210 13.25 26.81 -0.19
N LEU A 211 13.14 27.24 1.07
CA LEU A 211 12.53 28.52 1.43
C LEU A 211 13.15 29.73 0.70
N PRO A 212 14.47 29.79 0.45
CA PRO A 212 15.07 30.85 -0.36
C PRO A 212 14.56 30.89 -1.81
N LEU A 213 14.28 29.72 -2.41
CA LEU A 213 13.68 29.65 -3.75
C LEU A 213 12.25 30.18 -3.72
N LEU A 214 11.47 29.79 -2.71
CA LEU A 214 10.05 30.17 -2.57
C LEU A 214 9.87 31.69 -2.38
N LEU A 215 10.72 32.33 -1.58
CA LEU A 215 10.61 33.76 -1.22
C LEU A 215 11.34 34.72 -2.19
N ASN A 216 11.72 34.24 -3.37
CA ASN A 216 12.48 35.00 -4.38
C ASN A 216 13.75 35.66 -3.80
N LYS A 217 14.39 34.97 -2.87
CA LYS A 217 15.70 35.36 -2.32
C LYS A 217 16.82 34.77 -3.19
N GLN A 218 16.57 34.53 -4.47
CA GLN A 218 17.52 33.96 -5.44
C GLN A 218 18.80 34.80 -5.53
N ARG A 219 18.70 36.14 -5.45
CA ARG A 219 19.88 37.03 -5.34
C ARG A 219 20.70 36.88 -4.06
N LEU A 220 20.15 36.23 -3.04
CA LEU A 220 20.79 35.97 -1.74
C LEU A 220 21.27 34.52 -1.61
N MET A 221 21.00 33.65 -2.58
CA MET A 221 21.60 32.31 -2.59
C MET A 221 23.11 32.49 -2.80
N LYS A 222 23.87 32.27 -1.72
CA LYS A 222 25.32 32.38 -1.73
C LYS A 222 25.99 31.28 -2.57
N GLU A 223 25.28 30.17 -2.77
CA GLU A 223 25.74 28.98 -3.48
C GLU A 223 24.83 28.67 -4.68
N ALA A 224 25.40 28.03 -5.70
CA ALA A 224 24.64 27.57 -6.85
C ALA A 224 23.66 26.46 -6.45
N TRP A 225 22.44 26.49 -7.00
CA TRP A 225 21.46 25.43 -6.78
C TRP A 225 21.83 24.17 -7.57
N PRO A 226 21.61 22.95 -7.04
CA PRO A 226 21.97 21.72 -7.75
C PRO A 226 21.20 21.57 -9.07
N ASP A 227 21.92 21.11 -10.09
CA ASP A 227 21.40 20.73 -11.41
C ASP A 227 21.39 19.21 -11.60
N THR A 228 21.78 18.46 -10.58
CA THR A 228 21.85 17.00 -10.56
C THR A 228 21.34 16.48 -9.22
N PHE A 229 20.82 15.24 -9.22
CA PHE A 229 20.31 14.58 -8.03
C PHE A 229 20.45 13.06 -8.17
N LEU A 230 20.37 12.36 -7.03
CA LEU A 230 20.46 10.92 -6.95
C LEU A 230 19.05 10.33 -6.75
N ILE A 231 18.73 9.27 -7.51
CA ILE A 231 17.60 8.38 -7.26
C ILE A 231 18.17 7.00 -7.01
N GLU A 232 17.79 6.41 -5.89
CA GLU A 232 18.17 5.04 -5.54
C GLU A 232 16.94 4.16 -5.48
N SER A 233 17.08 2.93 -5.98
CA SER A 233 16.09 1.88 -5.83
C SER A 233 16.85 0.60 -5.56
N SER A 234 16.37 -0.19 -4.58
CA SER A 234 16.95 -1.50 -4.26
C SER A 234 16.80 -2.50 -5.42
N GLY A 235 16.07 -2.13 -6.48
CA GLY A 235 16.11 -2.84 -7.76
C GLY A 235 15.61 -4.27 -7.67
N ARG A 236 14.74 -4.60 -6.69
CA ARG A 236 14.06 -5.90 -6.63
C ARG A 236 13.11 -6.01 -7.81
N ARG A 237 13.67 -6.37 -8.95
CA ARG A 237 12.95 -6.99 -10.05
C ARG A 237 13.44 -8.40 -10.13
N GLU A 238 12.49 -9.32 -10.10
CA GLU A 238 12.75 -10.70 -10.43
C GLU A 238 13.37 -10.73 -11.83
N THR A 239 14.56 -11.30 -11.93
CA THR A 239 15.19 -11.63 -13.20
C THR A 239 14.28 -12.58 -13.99
N PRO A 240 14.39 -12.65 -15.34
CA PRO A 240 13.62 -13.62 -16.12
C PRO A 240 13.71 -15.05 -15.58
N ASP A 241 14.87 -15.43 -15.03
CA ASP A 241 15.09 -16.72 -14.38
C ASP A 241 14.27 -16.87 -13.08
N GLN A 242 14.21 -15.82 -12.27
CA GLN A 242 13.39 -15.80 -11.05
C GLN A 242 11.89 -15.84 -11.37
N ILE A 243 11.44 -15.14 -12.41
CA ILE A 243 10.05 -15.20 -12.89
C ILE A 243 9.72 -16.61 -13.41
N ALA A 244 10.61 -17.21 -14.20
CA ALA A 244 10.44 -18.56 -14.70
C ALA A 244 10.41 -19.60 -13.56
N GLU A 245 11.24 -19.42 -12.54
CA GLU A 245 11.26 -20.27 -11.35
C GLU A 245 9.98 -20.10 -10.51
N ALA A 246 9.50 -18.86 -10.32
CA ALA A 246 8.24 -18.58 -9.64
C ALA A 246 7.04 -19.21 -10.38
N ARG A 247 6.97 -19.06 -11.71
CA ARG A 247 5.96 -19.74 -12.54
C ARG A 247 6.02 -21.25 -12.42
N ALA A 248 7.21 -21.85 -12.46
CA ALA A 248 7.38 -23.28 -12.28
C ALA A 248 6.88 -23.74 -10.91
N ARG A 249 7.13 -22.98 -9.85
CA ARG A 249 6.64 -23.28 -8.49
C ARG A 249 5.11 -23.20 -8.40
N LEU A 250 4.50 -22.14 -8.93
CA LEU A 250 3.05 -21.98 -8.97
C LEU A 250 2.36 -23.06 -9.80
N GLN A 251 2.97 -23.47 -10.92
CA GLN A 251 2.51 -24.58 -11.74
C GLN A 251 2.49 -25.88 -10.92
N VAL A 252 3.59 -26.18 -10.22
CA VAL A 252 3.71 -27.36 -9.35
C VAL A 252 2.66 -27.34 -8.25
N GLU A 253 2.45 -26.20 -7.60
CA GLU A 253 1.46 -26.02 -6.54
C GLU A 253 0.03 -26.23 -7.05
N ARG A 254 -0.32 -25.68 -8.23
CA ARG A 254 -1.60 -25.95 -8.90
C ARG A 254 -1.79 -27.42 -9.22
N THR A 255 -0.77 -28.11 -9.73
CA THR A 255 -0.86 -29.56 -9.97
C THR A 255 -1.04 -30.34 -8.67
N ASN A 256 -0.34 -29.97 -7.60
CA ASN A 256 -0.48 -30.62 -6.30
C ASN A 256 -1.86 -30.39 -5.68
N MET A 257 -2.44 -29.19 -5.80
CA MET A 257 -3.82 -28.93 -5.39
C MET A 257 -4.84 -29.75 -6.19
N LYS A 258 -4.63 -29.90 -7.51
CA LYS A 258 -5.48 -30.77 -8.33
C LYS A 258 -5.37 -32.24 -7.92
N LEU A 259 -4.16 -32.70 -7.60
CA LEU A 259 -3.92 -34.07 -7.13
C LEU A 259 -4.57 -34.30 -5.76
N ALA A 260 -4.43 -33.35 -4.83
CA ALA A 260 -5.06 -33.40 -3.51
C ALA A 260 -6.60 -33.43 -3.59
N ASN A 261 -7.19 -32.65 -4.50
CA ASN A 261 -8.63 -32.71 -4.76
C ASN A 261 -9.06 -34.03 -5.42
N SER A 262 -8.21 -34.63 -6.26
CA SER A 262 -8.47 -35.94 -6.86
C SER A 262 -8.44 -37.06 -5.82
N THR A 263 -7.45 -37.05 -4.90
CA THR A 263 -7.36 -38.03 -3.81
C THR A 263 -8.52 -37.89 -2.82
N LEU A 264 -8.99 -36.67 -2.55
CA LEU A 264 -10.19 -36.45 -1.73
C LEU A 264 -11.46 -37.01 -2.39
N ILE A 265 -11.55 -36.98 -3.73
CA ILE A 265 -12.67 -37.58 -4.46
C ILE A 265 -12.57 -39.11 -4.45
N GLU A 266 -11.36 -39.68 -4.60
CA GLU A 266 -11.14 -41.14 -4.50
C GLU A 266 -11.46 -41.67 -3.09
N ASP A 267 -11.06 -40.95 -2.03
CA ASP A 267 -11.40 -41.30 -0.63
C ASP A 267 -12.90 -41.21 -0.32
N LEU A 268 -13.62 -40.30 -0.99
CA LEU A 268 -15.09 -40.20 -0.88
C LEU A 268 -15.81 -41.33 -1.63
N VAL A 269 -15.25 -41.77 -2.77
CA VAL A 269 -15.79 -42.89 -3.55
C VAL A 269 -15.50 -44.24 -2.88
N GLU A 270 -14.32 -44.43 -2.29
CA GLU A 270 -14.01 -45.64 -1.50
C GLU A 270 -14.90 -45.74 -0.25
N ASN A 271 -15.12 -44.63 0.48
CA ASN A 271 -16.01 -44.62 1.65
C ASN A 271 -17.51 -44.77 1.29
N ALA A 272 -17.92 -44.44 0.07
CA ALA A 272 -19.30 -44.65 -0.40
C ALA A 272 -19.58 -46.11 -0.81
N THR A 273 -18.54 -46.91 -1.12
CA THR A 273 -18.71 -48.31 -1.55
C THR A 273 -18.87 -49.31 -0.41
N THR A 274 -18.62 -48.93 0.84
CA THR A 274 -18.71 -49.84 2.02
C THR A 274 -20.03 -49.81 2.77
N THR A 275 -21.05 -49.10 2.28
CA THR A 275 -22.38 -49.06 2.93
C THR A 275 -23.49 -49.30 1.93
N THR A 276 -23.81 -50.56 1.68
CA THR A 276 -25.07 -50.93 1.00
C THR A 276 -26.00 -51.65 1.98
N THR A 277 -27.01 -50.93 2.48
CA THR A 277 -28.31 -51.53 2.88
C THR A 277 -29.44 -50.48 2.85
N THR A 278 -30.16 -50.49 1.73
CA THR A 278 -31.63 -50.31 1.54
C THR A 278 -32.43 -49.25 2.33
N ALA A 279 -33.00 -48.27 1.61
CA ALA A 279 -34.44 -47.96 1.60
C ALA A 279 -34.81 -47.11 0.35
N ARG A 280 -35.96 -47.42 -0.27
CA ARG A 280 -36.50 -46.94 -1.56
C ARG A 280 -37.28 -45.62 -1.48
N ILE A 281 -37.64 -45.10 -2.69
CA ILE A 281 -38.76 -44.21 -3.11
C ILE A 281 -38.28 -42.78 -3.48
N ASP A 282 -38.53 -42.18 -4.66
CA ASP A 282 -39.26 -42.55 -5.88
C ASP A 282 -38.68 -41.83 -7.12
N VAL A 283 -38.88 -42.45 -8.28
CA VAL A 283 -38.53 -41.96 -9.62
C VAL A 283 -39.71 -41.15 -10.18
N LEU A 284 -39.46 -39.95 -10.69
CA LEU A 284 -40.27 -39.35 -11.75
C LEU A 284 -39.38 -39.09 -12.95
N ASP A 285 -39.72 -39.84 -14.00
CA ASP A 285 -39.17 -39.88 -15.33
C ASP A 285 -39.83 -38.79 -16.19
N MET A 286 -39.04 -38.07 -17.00
CA MET A 286 -39.57 -37.33 -18.15
C MET A 286 -38.48 -37.25 -19.22
N GLU A 287 -38.48 -38.27 -20.07
CA GLU A 287 -37.66 -38.37 -21.27
C GLU A 287 -38.06 -37.41 -22.39
N SER A 288 -37.01 -37.01 -23.13
CA SER A 288 -36.91 -36.83 -24.59
C SER A 288 -37.40 -35.55 -25.27
N ARG A 289 -36.47 -34.89 -25.98
CA ARG A 289 -36.37 -34.88 -27.47
C ARG A 289 -35.13 -34.06 -27.93
N GLU A 290 -34.13 -34.73 -28.49
CA GLU A 290 -33.73 -34.79 -29.93
C GLU A 290 -32.85 -33.58 -30.34
N GLU A 291 -31.52 -33.74 -30.40
CA GLU A 291 -30.67 -34.22 -31.52
C GLU A 291 -30.52 -33.21 -32.67
N ASP A 292 -29.28 -32.70 -32.86
CA ASP A 292 -28.63 -32.78 -34.17
C ASP A 292 -27.11 -32.61 -34.09
N GLN A 293 -26.44 -33.44 -34.89
CA GLN A 293 -25.02 -33.77 -34.96
C GLN A 293 -24.17 -32.72 -35.69
N TYR A 294 -22.88 -32.61 -35.37
CA TYR A 294 -21.81 -32.64 -36.38
C TYR A 294 -20.46 -33.08 -35.77
N ILE A 295 -19.95 -34.20 -36.27
CA ILE A 295 -18.61 -34.74 -36.03
C ILE A 295 -17.64 -34.10 -37.01
N GLY A 296 -16.45 -33.71 -36.55
CA GLY A 296 -15.35 -33.25 -37.40
C GLY A 296 -13.99 -33.34 -36.69
N ASN A 297 -13.25 -34.40 -37.02
CA ASN A 297 -11.93 -34.81 -36.53
C ASN A 297 -10.89 -33.72 -36.27
N ALA A 298 -10.12 -33.98 -35.21
CA ALA A 298 -8.84 -33.40 -34.88
C ALA A 298 -7.79 -33.51 -36.01
N LYS A 299 -7.04 -32.41 -36.19
CA LYS A 299 -5.63 -32.44 -36.59
C LYS A 299 -4.87 -31.46 -35.70
N GLU A 300 -3.80 -31.96 -35.11
CA GLU A 300 -2.79 -31.24 -34.35
C GLU A 300 -2.27 -30.02 -35.13
N SER A 301 -2.19 -28.89 -34.45
CA SER A 301 -1.14 -27.90 -34.69
C SER A 301 -0.86 -27.18 -33.39
N ASP A 302 0.27 -27.52 -32.79
CA ASP A 302 0.89 -26.81 -31.67
C ASP A 302 1.03 -25.32 -32.00
N ASN A 303 0.52 -24.47 -31.13
CA ASN A 303 0.92 -23.07 -30.95
C ASN A 303 0.36 -22.62 -29.59
N GLU A 304 1.09 -22.95 -28.52
CA GLU A 304 0.88 -22.35 -27.21
C GLU A 304 1.62 -21.02 -27.18
N ASP A 305 0.87 -19.92 -27.26
CA ASP A 305 1.34 -18.58 -26.96
C ASP A 305 0.31 -17.95 -26.02
N LEU A 306 0.60 -17.98 -24.72
CA LEU A 306 -0.23 -17.36 -23.67
C LEU A 306 0.71 -16.69 -22.65
N THR A 307 0.81 -15.38 -22.78
CA THR A 307 1.44 -14.46 -21.83
C THR A 307 0.43 -14.10 -20.74
N ASP A 308 0.49 -14.78 -19.59
CA ASP A 308 -0.19 -14.37 -18.37
C ASP A 308 0.78 -13.55 -17.50
N ASP A 309 0.49 -12.25 -17.35
CA ASP A 309 1.07 -11.37 -16.34
C ASP A 309 0.28 -11.49 -15.04
N ASP A 310 0.93 -12.01 -14.00
CA ASP A 310 0.33 -12.26 -12.70
C ASP A 310 0.01 -10.96 -11.95
N PHE A 311 -1.20 -10.95 -11.38
CA PHE A 311 -1.72 -9.93 -10.49
C PHE A 311 -1.04 -10.02 -9.12
N GLU A 312 -0.29 -8.99 -8.72
CA GLU A 312 0.08 -8.79 -7.32
C GLU A 312 -1.16 -8.38 -6.51
N PHE A 313 -1.61 -9.30 -5.65
CA PHE A 313 -2.54 -9.03 -4.57
C PHE A 313 -1.70 -8.64 -3.35
N GLU A 314 -1.53 -7.35 -3.09
CA GLU A 314 -0.98 -6.86 -1.83
C GLU A 314 -2.02 -7.12 -0.73
N ASN A 315 -1.80 -8.16 0.10
CA ASN A 315 -2.55 -8.37 1.33
C ASN A 315 -1.83 -7.63 2.46
N GLU A 316 -2.46 -6.59 3.01
CA GLU A 316 -2.13 -6.04 4.33
C GLU A 316 -3.40 -5.96 5.17
N ASP A 317 -3.44 -6.78 6.23
CA ASP A 317 -4.46 -6.73 7.28
C ASP A 317 -4.04 -5.70 8.34
N ASP A 318 -4.71 -4.56 8.37
CA ASP A 318 -4.66 -3.59 9.47
C ASP A 318 -5.79 -3.89 10.49
N GLU A 319 -5.43 -4.38 11.67
CA GLU A 319 -6.32 -4.39 12.84
C GLU A 319 -6.13 -3.10 13.65
N VAL A 320 -7.16 -2.26 13.61
CA VAL A 320 -7.37 -1.09 14.46
C VAL A 320 -7.70 -1.55 15.88
N ASP A 321 -6.93 -1.11 16.88
CA ASP A 321 -7.39 -1.11 18.28
C ASP A 321 -7.37 0.31 18.85
N THR A 322 -8.57 0.83 19.07
CA THR A 322 -8.85 2.05 19.81
C THR A 322 -9.14 1.71 21.27
N SER A 323 -8.31 2.18 22.20
CA SER A 323 -8.83 2.61 23.51
C SER A 323 -7.85 3.55 24.23
N ALA A 324 -8.43 4.61 24.79
CA ALA A 324 -7.76 5.73 25.43
C ALA A 324 -7.51 5.50 26.92
N ALA A 325 -6.36 6.02 27.37
CA ALA A 325 -6.02 6.71 28.63
C ALA A 325 -6.69 6.32 29.97
N ASN A 326 -5.84 6.05 30.98
CA ASN A 326 -5.66 6.97 32.12
C ASN A 326 -4.40 6.64 32.97
N LEU A 327 -3.54 7.67 33.11
CA LEU A 327 -2.79 8.17 34.29
C LEU A 327 -2.13 7.17 35.27
N GLU A 328 -0.81 7.27 35.49
CA GLU A 328 -0.16 8.06 36.56
C GLU A 328 1.39 7.99 36.45
N GLU A 329 2.03 8.97 37.09
CA GLU A 329 3.45 9.37 37.09
C GLU A 329 4.42 8.30 37.63
N ASP A 330 5.67 8.25 37.14
CA ASP A 330 6.84 8.60 37.95
C ASP A 330 8.19 8.44 37.22
N ASP A 331 9.11 9.26 37.71
CA ASP A 331 10.49 9.59 37.36
C ASP A 331 11.46 8.38 37.35
N GLU A 332 12.48 8.42 36.49
CA GLU A 332 13.91 8.20 36.81
C GLU A 332 14.79 7.91 35.58
N THR A 333 15.94 8.56 35.62
CA THR A 333 17.13 8.54 34.78
C THR A 333 17.78 7.16 34.64
N ASP A 334 18.34 6.82 33.47
CA ASP A 334 19.79 6.67 33.32
C ASP A 334 20.23 6.22 31.91
N ASP A 335 21.44 6.68 31.60
CA ASP A 335 22.25 6.51 30.40
C ASP A 335 22.59 5.04 30.05
N GLU A 336 23.04 4.92 28.79
CA GLU A 336 24.12 4.05 28.31
C GLU A 336 23.83 2.74 27.52
N LEU A 337 24.46 2.76 26.33
CA LEU A 337 25.07 1.66 25.57
C LEU A 337 24.26 0.99 24.44
N GLU A 338 24.52 1.51 23.23
CA GLU A 338 24.40 0.82 21.96
C GLU A 338 25.13 -0.53 21.97
N GLN A 339 24.39 -1.62 21.75
CA GLN A 339 24.93 -2.85 21.14
C GLN A 339 23.97 -3.33 20.05
N GLN A 340 24.49 -3.35 18.83
CA GLN A 340 23.85 -3.91 17.64
C GLN A 340 23.64 -5.42 17.83
N ASP A 341 22.39 -5.87 17.99
CA ASP A 341 22.04 -7.28 17.88
C ASP A 341 21.71 -7.61 16.41
N GLN A 342 22.61 -8.38 15.79
CA GLN A 342 22.37 -9.11 14.55
C GLN A 342 21.19 -10.07 14.75
N PHE A 343 20.11 -9.87 13.98
CA PHE A 343 19.04 -10.85 13.89
C PHE A 343 19.53 -12.09 13.12
N ASP A 344 19.71 -13.20 13.84
CA ASP A 344 20.05 -14.51 13.31
C ASP A 344 18.84 -15.09 12.55
N ASN A 345 18.86 -15.00 11.22
CA ASN A 345 17.75 -15.33 10.31
C ASN A 345 17.68 -16.82 9.91
N ASN A 346 17.97 -17.74 10.83
CA ASN A 346 17.84 -19.16 10.56
C ASN A 346 16.90 -19.84 11.56
N LEU A 347 15.60 -19.86 11.25
CA LEU A 347 14.64 -20.79 11.85
C LEU A 347 13.69 -21.36 10.77
N PRO A 348 13.41 -22.68 10.78
CA PRO A 348 12.60 -23.32 9.76
C PRO A 348 11.11 -22.96 9.91
N LEU A 349 10.44 -22.78 8.77
CA LEU A 349 8.99 -22.58 8.66
C LEU A 349 8.24 -23.79 9.24
N ALA A 350 7.57 -23.59 10.38
CA ALA A 350 6.64 -24.54 11.00
C ALA A 350 5.22 -23.91 11.08
N PRO A 351 4.15 -24.72 11.16
CA PRO A 351 2.86 -24.49 10.49
C PRO A 351 1.86 -23.66 11.32
N TYR A 352 2.31 -22.58 11.94
CA TYR A 352 1.45 -21.78 12.82
C TYR A 352 0.88 -20.57 12.07
N ILE A 353 -0.42 -20.63 11.79
CA ILE A 353 -1.16 -19.63 10.99
C ILE A 353 -1.27 -18.28 11.71
N THR A 354 -1.17 -18.24 13.05
CA THR A 354 -1.21 -16.98 13.81
C THR A 354 -0.18 -16.95 14.95
N LYS A 355 0.23 -15.74 15.34
CA LYS A 355 1.10 -15.48 16.51
C LYS A 355 0.56 -16.12 17.78
N MET A 356 -0.77 -16.17 17.93
CA MET A 356 -1.43 -16.78 19.07
C MET A 356 -1.30 -18.30 19.08
N MET A 357 -1.45 -18.96 17.92
CA MET A 357 -1.24 -20.41 17.80
C MET A 357 0.21 -20.79 18.09
N ARG A 358 1.17 -19.97 17.63
CA ARG A 358 2.58 -20.16 17.94
C ARG A 358 2.84 -20.04 19.46
N LEU A 359 2.34 -18.98 20.10
CA LEU A 359 2.48 -18.78 21.55
C LEU A 359 1.80 -19.89 22.36
N ASN A 360 0.62 -20.35 21.97
CA ASN A 360 -0.06 -21.47 22.62
C ASN A 360 0.76 -22.78 22.52
N SER A 361 1.39 -23.03 21.37
CA SER A 361 2.24 -24.21 21.19
C SER A 361 3.55 -24.07 21.98
N GLU A 362 4.22 -22.92 21.92
CA GLU A 362 5.47 -22.68 22.66
C GLU A 362 5.23 -22.77 24.18
N CYS A 363 4.16 -22.15 24.68
CA CYS A 363 3.81 -22.15 26.10
C CYS A 363 3.11 -23.43 26.58
N SER A 364 2.96 -24.44 25.72
CA SER A 364 2.52 -25.78 26.13
C SER A 364 3.65 -26.61 26.77
N ASP A 365 4.90 -26.17 26.61
CA ASP A 365 6.05 -26.78 27.30
C ASP A 365 6.00 -26.46 28.81
N PRO A 366 5.87 -27.46 29.70
CA PRO A 366 5.79 -27.25 31.13
C PRO A 366 7.04 -26.58 31.72
N THR A 367 8.19 -26.67 31.08
CA THR A 367 9.44 -26.02 31.55
C THR A 367 9.39 -24.50 31.45
N LEU A 368 8.58 -23.96 30.53
CA LEU A 368 8.40 -22.53 30.34
C LEU A 368 7.33 -21.94 31.27
N LEU A 369 6.53 -22.78 31.94
CA LEU A 369 5.53 -22.36 32.92
C LEU A 369 6.10 -22.16 34.33
N GLU A 370 7.27 -22.76 34.60
CA GLU A 370 7.95 -22.66 35.89
C GLU A 370 8.65 -21.30 36.08
N ASN A 371 9.06 -21.01 37.32
CA ASN A 371 9.88 -19.82 37.59
C ASN A 371 11.24 -19.94 36.89
N CYS A 372 11.76 -18.81 36.42
CA CYS A 372 12.99 -18.72 35.63
C CYS A 372 14.16 -19.47 36.29
N ARG A 373 14.81 -20.37 35.54
CA ARG A 373 16.01 -21.14 35.95
C ARG A 373 17.27 -20.69 35.19
N ALA A 374 18.44 -20.85 35.80
CA ALA A 374 19.70 -20.34 35.24
C ALA A 374 19.90 -20.90 33.81
N GLY A 375 20.06 -20.01 32.82
CA GLY A 375 20.15 -20.36 31.40
C GLY A 375 18.83 -20.32 30.62
N GLN A 376 17.69 -20.17 31.30
CA GLN A 376 16.38 -20.00 30.65
C GLN A 376 16.19 -18.55 30.22
N LYS A 377 15.97 -18.33 28.92
CA LYS A 377 15.78 -16.97 28.35
C LYS A 377 14.36 -16.41 28.58
N TRP A 378 13.36 -17.28 28.64
CA TRP A 378 11.95 -16.88 28.60
C TRP A 378 11.06 -17.70 29.54
N LYS A 379 10.01 -17.07 30.06
CA LYS A 379 8.93 -17.70 30.84
C LYS A 379 7.58 -17.35 30.22
N CYS A 380 6.63 -18.27 30.24
CA CYS A 380 5.27 -18.08 29.79
C CYS A 380 4.33 -17.81 30.97
N VAL A 381 3.42 -16.85 30.81
CA VAL A 381 2.37 -16.51 31.79
C VAL A 381 1.04 -16.42 31.07
N ASN A 382 -0.02 -16.96 31.66
CA ASN A 382 -1.38 -16.82 31.15
C ASN A 382 -2.05 -15.63 31.86
N GLU A 383 -2.24 -14.54 31.11
CA GLU A 383 -2.91 -13.33 31.59
C GLU A 383 -4.29 -13.26 30.93
N ASN A 384 -5.36 -13.40 31.72
CA ASN A 384 -6.75 -13.29 31.27
C ASN A 384 -7.10 -14.19 30.06
N GLY A 385 -6.56 -15.41 30.02
CA GLY A 385 -6.82 -16.39 28.96
C GLY A 385 -5.93 -16.25 27.73
N ARG A 386 -4.92 -15.38 27.75
CA ARG A 386 -3.92 -15.21 26.67
C ARG A 386 -2.51 -15.49 27.17
N TRP A 387 -1.76 -16.32 26.44
CA TRP A 387 -0.37 -16.61 26.76
C TRP A 387 0.56 -15.46 26.35
N ARG A 388 1.42 -15.03 27.27
CA ARG A 388 2.49 -14.05 27.03
C ARG A 388 3.85 -14.61 27.44
N LYS A 389 4.89 -14.21 26.71
CA LYS A 389 6.28 -14.63 26.94
C LYS A 389 7.06 -13.46 27.53
N HIS A 390 7.59 -13.65 28.74
CA HIS A 390 8.38 -12.66 29.47
C HIS A 390 9.84 -13.08 29.50
N LYS A 391 10.76 -12.12 29.35
CA LYS A 391 12.19 -12.38 29.45
C LYS A 391 12.52 -12.71 30.90
N CYS A 392 13.22 -13.82 31.12
CA CYS A 392 13.68 -14.17 32.44
C CYS A 392 14.76 -13.18 32.88
N LYS A 393 14.49 -12.43 33.95
CA LYS A 393 15.49 -11.60 34.63
C LYS A 393 16.10 -12.44 35.76
N PHE A 394 17.39 -12.73 35.64
CA PHE A 394 18.17 -13.25 36.76
C PHE A 394 18.61 -12.07 37.61
N HIS A 395 18.26 -12.09 38.90
CA HIS A 395 18.93 -11.27 39.90
C HIS A 395 20.01 -12.11 40.60
#